data_AF-A0A1I4SC30-F1
#
_entry.id   AF-A0A1I4SC30-F1
#
_cell.length_a   1.000
_cell.length_b   1.000
_cell.length_c   1.000
_cell.angle_alpha   90.00
_cell.angle_beta   90.00
_cell.angle_gamma   90.00
#
_symmetry.space_group_name_H-M   'P 1'
#
loop_
_entity.id
_entity.type
_entity.pdbx_description
1 polymer ?
#
loop_
_entity_poly.entity_id
_entity_poly.type
_entity_poly.pdbx_seq_one_letter_code
_entity_poly.pdbx_strand_id
1 'polypeptide(L)'
;MAARDQQGYVGIHNDRYGGMTPIGGLIKDAWVFGILPEDETCEGWTRQQLQQLHDQVAAAWDRHGLRVANLPPELRERHTRIHDAAIARARELGWIPGADVDPEME
;
A
#
# COMPACT_ATOMS: atom_id res chain seq x y z
N MET A 1 -26.96 -21.18 -1.41
CA MET A 1 -26.86 -19.89 -0.67
C MET A 1 -25.86 -19.03 -1.41
N ALA A 2 -26.30 -18.01 -2.16
CA ALA A 2 -25.41 -17.14 -2.92
C ALA A 2 -24.68 -16.20 -1.95
N ALA A 3 -23.37 -16.40 -1.79
CA ALA A 3 -22.53 -15.57 -0.93
C ALA A 3 -22.49 -14.14 -1.50
N ARG A 4 -23.17 -13.22 -0.80
CA ARG A 4 -23.45 -11.83 -1.18
C ARG A 4 -22.45 -10.81 -0.63
N ASP A 5 -21.17 -11.14 -0.47
CA ASP A 5 -20.18 -10.16 0.03
C ASP A 5 -18.79 -10.31 -0.63
N GLN A 6 -18.76 -10.56 -1.94
CA GLN A 6 -17.52 -10.58 -2.72
C GLN A 6 -17.26 -9.23 -3.39
N GLN A 7 -17.42 -8.11 -2.67
CA GLN A 7 -16.81 -6.86 -3.13
C GLN A 7 -15.30 -6.99 -2.92
N GLY A 8 -14.67 -7.63 -3.90
CA GLY A 8 -13.23 -7.70 -4.03
C GLY A 8 -12.65 -6.30 -4.06
N TYR A 9 -11.39 -6.20 -3.68
CA TYR A 9 -10.65 -4.96 -3.68
C TYR A 9 -10.75 -4.29 -5.05
N VAL A 10 -11.04 -3.00 -5.08
CA VAL A 10 -11.25 -2.26 -6.34
C VAL A 10 -9.96 -2.07 -7.15
N GLY A 11 -8.82 -2.44 -6.57
CA GLY A 11 -7.49 -2.26 -7.16
C GLY A 11 -6.86 -0.95 -6.72
N ILE A 12 -5.54 -0.94 -6.51
CA ILE A 12 -4.83 0.20 -5.94
C ILE A 12 -4.99 1.49 -6.76
N HIS A 13 -5.16 1.38 -8.07
CA HIS A 13 -5.38 2.53 -8.96
C HIS A 13 -6.79 3.12 -8.89
N ASN A 14 -7.80 2.29 -8.58
CA ASN A 14 -9.19 2.72 -8.42
C ASN A 14 -9.56 3.01 -6.95
N ASP A 15 -8.66 2.67 -6.03
CA ASP A 15 -8.80 2.95 -4.60
C ASP A 15 -8.75 4.46 -4.31
N ARG A 16 -9.21 4.86 -3.13
CA ARG A 16 -9.31 6.26 -2.73
C ARG A 16 -7.95 6.96 -2.84
N TYR A 17 -7.93 8.07 -3.57
CA TYR A 17 -6.73 8.83 -3.90
C TYR A 17 -5.60 7.98 -4.52
N GLY A 18 -5.94 6.94 -5.30
CA GLY A 18 -4.94 6.07 -5.94
C GLY A 18 -4.22 5.14 -4.95
N GLY A 19 -4.93 4.67 -3.92
CA GLY A 19 -4.38 3.73 -2.94
C GLY A 19 -3.63 4.43 -1.81
N MET A 20 -4.04 5.64 -1.42
CA MET A 20 -3.64 6.26 -0.15
C MET A 20 -4.54 5.77 0.99
N THR A 21 -4.64 4.45 1.10
CA THR A 21 -5.39 3.74 2.13
C THR A 21 -4.49 2.68 2.75
N PRO A 22 -4.84 2.11 3.92
CA PRO A 22 -4.05 1.04 4.53
C PRO A 22 -3.80 -0.15 3.59
N ILE A 23 -4.79 -0.49 2.75
CA ILE A 23 -4.66 -1.57 1.76
C ILE A 23 -3.70 -1.17 0.64
N GLY A 24 -3.80 0.05 0.13
CA GLY A 24 -2.87 0.55 -0.89
C GLY A 24 -1.43 0.66 -0.36
N GLY A 25 -1.24 1.05 0.90
CA GLY A 25 0.06 1.02 1.58
C GLY A 25 0.64 -0.40 1.66
N LEU A 26 -0.19 -1.37 2.05
CA LEU A 26 0.19 -2.78 2.09
C LEU A 26 0.66 -3.31 0.73
N ILE A 27 -0.06 -2.98 -0.35
CA ILE A 27 0.31 -3.41 -1.71
C ILE A 27 1.64 -2.76 -2.13
N LYS A 28 1.85 -1.47 -1.83
CA LYS A 28 3.12 -0.78 -2.09
C LYS A 28 4.27 -1.43 -1.35
N ASP A 29 4.09 -1.78 -0.08
CA ASP A 29 5.11 -2.50 0.70
C ASP A 29 5.40 -3.88 0.10
N ALA A 30 4.37 -4.61 -0.35
CA ALA A 30 4.54 -5.88 -1.05
C ALA A 30 5.38 -5.72 -2.34
N TRP A 31 5.18 -4.64 -3.09
CA TRP A 31 6.02 -4.30 -4.24
C TRP A 31 7.46 -4.01 -3.83
N VAL A 32 7.68 -3.29 -2.74
CA VAL A 32 9.03 -3.00 -2.20
C VAL A 32 9.77 -4.30 -1.94
N PHE A 33 9.17 -5.20 -1.15
CA PHE A 33 9.77 -6.49 -0.81
C PHE A 33 9.83 -7.47 -1.98
N GLY A 34 9.23 -7.15 -3.13
CA GLY A 34 9.15 -8.05 -4.28
C GLY A 34 8.27 -9.28 -4.02
N ILE A 35 7.35 -9.19 -3.04
CA ILE A 35 6.31 -10.20 -2.82
C ILE A 35 5.30 -10.15 -3.97
N LEU A 36 4.99 -8.93 -4.44
CA LEU A 36 4.18 -8.67 -5.61
C LEU A 36 4.98 -7.87 -6.66
N PRO A 37 4.70 -8.05 -7.95
CA PRO A 37 5.28 -7.19 -8.98
C PRO A 37 4.65 -5.80 -8.92
N GLU A 38 5.40 -4.75 -9.27
CA GLU A 38 4.96 -3.34 -9.23
C GLU A 38 3.76 -3.01 -10.14
N ASP A 39 3.40 -3.92 -11.04
CA ASP A 39 2.26 -3.81 -11.95
C ASP A 39 0.98 -4.45 -11.35
N GLU A 40 1.11 -5.25 -10.28
CA GLU A 40 -0.02 -5.95 -9.68
C GLU A 40 -0.90 -4.99 -8.86
N THR A 41 -2.08 -4.70 -9.38
CA THR A 41 -3.03 -3.76 -8.75
C THR A 41 -3.88 -4.40 -7.66
N CYS A 42 -3.86 -5.73 -7.55
CA CYS A 42 -4.71 -6.53 -6.68
C CYS A 42 -6.22 -6.33 -6.91
N GLU A 43 -6.63 -5.90 -8.11
CA GLU A 43 -8.04 -5.73 -8.46
C GLU A 43 -8.80 -7.08 -8.36
N GLY A 44 -9.98 -7.06 -7.73
CA GLY A 44 -10.79 -8.25 -7.49
C GLY A 44 -10.34 -9.11 -6.31
N TRP A 45 -9.29 -8.71 -5.57
CA TRP A 45 -8.79 -9.51 -4.46
C TRP A 45 -9.78 -9.61 -3.30
N THR A 46 -9.92 -10.81 -2.75
CA THR A 46 -10.74 -11.05 -1.57
C THR A 46 -10.05 -10.56 -0.30
N ARG A 47 -10.83 -10.30 0.76
CA ARG A 47 -10.28 -9.93 2.09
C ARG A 47 -9.27 -10.95 2.61
N GLN A 48 -9.48 -12.24 2.31
CA GLN A 48 -8.56 -13.30 2.71
C GLN A 48 -7.20 -13.18 1.99
N GLN A 49 -7.19 -12.89 0.68
CA GLN A 49 -5.95 -12.68 -0.07
C GLN A 49 -5.18 -11.46 0.45
N LEU A 50 -5.90 -10.36 0.75
CA LEU A 50 -5.29 -9.18 1.36
C LEU A 50 -4.71 -9.48 2.75
N GLN A 51 -5.41 -10.26 3.57
CA GLN A 51 -4.88 -10.68 4.88
C GLN A 51 -3.61 -11.55 4.73
N GLN A 52 -3.59 -12.49 3.78
CA GLN A 52 -2.40 -13.29 3.50
C GLN A 52 -1.23 -12.45 3.00
N LEU A 53 -1.50 -11.41 2.22
CA LEU A 53 -0.49 -10.45 1.79
C LEU A 53 0.06 -9.65 2.98
N HIS A 54 -0.85 -9.20 3.86
CA HIS A 54 -0.50 -8.52 5.09
C HIS A 54 0.47 -9.34 5.93
N ASP A 55 0.17 -10.62 6.14
CA ASP A 55 1.03 -11.50 6.95
C ASP A 55 2.41 -11.70 6.32
N GLN A 56 2.48 -11.81 4.98
CA GLN A 56 3.76 -11.93 4.27
C GLN A 56 4.60 -10.65 4.35
N VAL A 57 3.97 -9.50 4.14
CA VAL A 57 4.61 -8.18 4.24
C VAL A 57 5.07 -7.93 5.68
N ALA A 58 4.23 -8.24 6.67
CA ALA A 58 4.58 -8.14 8.08
C ALA A 58 5.78 -9.02 8.44
N ALA A 59 5.83 -10.27 7.94
CA ALA A 59 6.97 -11.15 8.15
C ALA A 59 8.25 -10.64 7.45
N ALA A 60 8.14 -9.99 6.29
CA ALA A 60 9.27 -9.34 5.63
C ALA A 60 9.77 -8.14 6.45
N TRP A 61 8.85 -7.28 6.89
CA TRP A 61 9.16 -6.15 7.77
C TRP A 61 9.79 -6.59 9.09
N ASP A 62 9.34 -7.69 9.69
CA ASP A 62 9.85 -8.24 10.95
C ASP A 62 11.35 -8.57 10.84
N ARG A 63 11.77 -9.16 9.71
CA ARG A 63 13.20 -9.41 9.40
C ARG A 63 14.04 -8.14 9.37
N HIS A 64 13.43 -7.01 9.06
CA HIS A 64 14.05 -5.70 9.02
C HIS A 64 13.71 -4.86 10.27
N GLY A 65 13.10 -5.43 11.31
CA GLY A 65 12.77 -4.73 12.55
C GLY A 65 11.70 -3.64 12.39
N LEU A 66 10.75 -3.84 11.48
CA LEU A 66 9.56 -2.99 11.26
C LEU A 66 9.89 -1.52 10.99
N ARG A 67 11.05 -1.23 10.38
CA ARG A 67 11.51 0.14 10.11
C ARG A 67 12.11 0.26 8.71
N VAL A 68 11.65 1.26 7.96
CA VAL A 68 12.23 1.67 6.66
C VAL A 68 13.74 1.96 6.77
N ALA A 69 14.18 2.51 7.91
CA ALA A 69 15.58 2.82 8.17
C ALA A 69 16.49 1.57 8.16
N ASN A 70 15.97 0.42 8.56
CA ASN A 70 16.70 -0.84 8.60
C ASN A 70 16.68 -1.59 7.26
N LEU A 71 15.91 -1.13 6.29
CA LEU A 71 15.92 -1.72 4.95
C LEU A 71 17.29 -1.49 4.29
N PRO A 72 17.78 -2.45 3.49
CA PRO A 72 18.91 -2.22 2.61
C PRO A 72 18.63 -1.06 1.65
N PRO A 73 19.70 -0.35 1.20
CA PRO A 73 19.56 0.86 0.39
C PRO A 73 18.70 0.64 -0.86
N GLU A 74 18.85 -0.50 -1.53
CA GLU A 74 18.07 -0.86 -2.72
C GLU A 74 16.55 -0.91 -2.46
N LEU A 75 16.14 -1.56 -1.36
CA LEU A 75 14.73 -1.62 -0.97
C LEU A 75 14.20 -0.26 -0.52
N ARG A 76 15.04 0.53 0.16
CA ARG A 76 14.68 1.89 0.58
C ARG A 76 14.47 2.80 -0.60
N GLU A 77 15.35 2.77 -1.60
CA GLU A 77 15.22 3.52 -2.85
C GLU A 77 13.95 3.12 -3.60
N ARG A 78 13.64 1.81 -3.66
CA ARG A 78 12.41 1.30 -4.26
C ARG A 78 11.17 1.79 -3.50
N HIS A 79 11.17 1.72 -2.17
CA HIS A 79 10.10 2.25 -1.33
C HIS A 79 9.86 3.74 -1.59
N THR A 80 10.93 4.54 -1.61
CA THR A 80 10.84 5.97 -1.91
C THR A 80 10.27 6.21 -3.30
N ARG A 81 10.77 5.53 -4.33
CA ARG A 81 10.29 5.69 -5.71
C ARG A 81 8.80 5.36 -5.85
N ILE A 82 8.36 4.25 -5.27
CA ILE A 82 6.97 3.79 -5.32
C ILE A 82 6.05 4.77 -4.57
N HIS A 83 6.44 5.18 -3.36
CA HIS A 83 5.65 6.12 -2.56
C HIS A 83 5.59 7.50 -3.20
N ASP A 84 6.69 7.99 -3.77
CA ASP A 84 6.73 9.29 -4.44
C ASP A 84 5.82 9.30 -5.68
N ALA A 85 5.88 8.25 -6.51
CA ALA A 85 4.98 8.09 -7.65
C ALA A 85 3.50 8.01 -7.22
N ALA A 86 3.21 7.29 -6.13
CA ALA A 86 1.87 7.21 -5.60
C ALA A 86 1.38 8.55 -5.05
N ILE A 87 2.23 9.31 -4.36
CA ILE A 87 1.92 10.66 -3.87
C ILE A 87 1.66 11.61 -5.04
N ALA A 88 2.47 11.56 -6.10
CA ALA A 88 2.27 12.37 -7.29
C ALA A 88 0.88 12.09 -7.91
N ARG A 89 0.53 10.81 -8.08
CA ARG A 89 -0.78 10.41 -8.60
C ARG A 89 -1.93 10.80 -7.66
N ALA A 90 -1.74 10.64 -6.34
CA ALA A 90 -2.72 11.07 -5.35
C ALA A 90 -2.97 12.57 -5.43
N ARG A 91 -1.91 13.39 -5.60
CA ARG A 91 -2.03 14.85 -5.79
C ARG A 91 -2.82 15.22 -7.04
N GLU A 92 -2.62 14.51 -8.15
CA GLU A 92 -3.44 14.69 -9.36
C GLU A 92 -4.92 14.38 -9.11
N LEU A 93 -5.20 13.43 -8.22
CA LEU A 93 -6.55 13.09 -7.75
C LEU A 93 -7.06 14.01 -6.63
N GLY A 94 -6.34 15.08 -6.30
CA GLY A 94 -6.73 16.08 -5.29
C GLY A 94 -6.37 15.72 -3.85
N TRP A 95 -5.49 14.74 -3.63
CA TRP A 95 -4.95 14.44 -2.30
C TRP A 95 -3.90 15.46 -1.89
N ILE A 96 -4.04 16.03 -0.69
CA ILE A 96 -3.15 17.04 -0.16
C ILE A 96 -2.27 16.39 0.92
N PRO A 97 -0.93 16.37 0.75
CA PRO A 97 -0.03 15.86 1.77
C PRO A 97 -0.17 16.67 3.06
N GLY A 98 -0.48 16.02 4.17
CA GLY A 98 -0.71 16.68 5.45
C GLY A 98 -2.16 17.19 5.66
N ALA A 99 -3.11 16.87 4.79
CA ALA A 99 -4.53 17.08 5.13
C ALA A 99 -5.07 16.04 6.12
N ASP A 100 -4.36 14.93 6.34
CA ASP A 100 -4.65 13.93 7.37
C ASP A 100 -4.04 14.28 8.75
N VAL A 101 -3.28 15.38 8.86
CA VAL A 101 -2.96 15.94 10.18
C VAL A 101 -4.06 16.92 10.54
N ASP A 102 -4.78 16.63 11.62
CA ASP A 102 -5.68 17.58 12.25
C ASP A 102 -4.89 18.90 12.48
N PRO A 103 -5.36 20.05 11.97
CA PRO A 103 -4.74 21.33 12.25
C PRO A 103 -4.83 21.74 13.74
N GLU A 104 -5.51 20.97 14.59
CA GLU A 104 -5.67 21.20 16.04
C GLU A 104 -4.57 20.55 16.91
N MET A 105 -3.31 20.58 16.46
CA MET A 105 -2.17 20.26 17.33
C MET A 105 -1.14 21.40 17.25
N GLU A 106 -1.58 22.60 17.66
CA GLU A 106 -0.71 23.71 18.10
C GLU A 106 -0.57 23.72 19.63
#